data_AF-A0ABD4YFC4-F1
#
_entry.id   AF-A0ABD4YFC4-F1
#
_cell.length_a   1.000
_cell.length_b   1.000
_cell.length_c   1.000
_cell.angle_alpha   90.00
_cell.angle_beta   90.00
_cell.angle_gamma   90.00
#
_symmetry.space_group_name_H-M   'P 1'
#
loop_
_entity.id
_entity.type
_entity.pdbx_description
1 polymer ?
#
loop_
_entity_poly.entity_id
_entity_poly.type
_entity_poly.pdbx_seq_one_letter_code
_entity_poly.pdbx_strand_id
1 'polypeptide(L)' 'MNTTPRLAAQLDWMTVGSFTPEQYQGDERKEYEDEAARIEQQWDNQPN' A
#
# COMPACT_ATOMS: atom_id res chain seq x y z
N MET A 1 10.46 15.60 -0.54
CA MET A 1 10.21 14.46 -1.43
C MET A 1 8.74 14.12 -1.28
N ASN A 2 7.92 14.27 -2.33
CA ASN A 2 6.53 13.83 -2.28
C ASN A 2 6.52 12.32 -2.50
N THR A 3 6.28 11.55 -1.44
CA THR A 3 6.02 10.12 -1.53
C THR A 3 4.64 9.95 -2.17
N THR A 4 4.57 9.26 -3.31
CA THR A 4 3.27 8.98 -3.94
C THR A 4 2.47 8.02 -3.06
N PRO A 5 1.13 8.02 -3.12
CA PRO A 5 0.31 7.11 -2.33
C PRO A 5 0.66 5.63 -2.56
N ARG A 6 0.99 5.24 -3.80
CA ARG A 6 1.49 3.89 -4.09
C ARG A 6 2.83 3.59 -3.42
N LEU A 7 3.77 4.53 -3.45
CA LEU A 7 5.06 4.34 -2.80
C LEU A 7 4.91 4.27 -1.28
N ALA A 8 3.98 5.04 -0.72
CA ALA A 8 3.67 4.97 0.70
C ALA A 8 3.09 3.61 1.10
N ALA A 9 2.20 3.02 0.30
CA ALA A 9 1.68 1.66 0.57
C ALA A 9 2.80 0.61 0.59
N GLN A 10 3.75 0.69 -0.35
CA GLN A 10 4.93 -0.19 -0.36
C GLN A 10 5.80 0.01 0.88
N LEU A 11 6.04 1.26 1.28
CA LEU A 11 6.86 1.59 2.44
C LEU A 11 6.19 1.15 3.74
N ASP A 12 4.89 1.36 3.90
CA ASP A 12 4.12 0.96 5.08
C ASP A 12 4.17 -0.56 5.26
N TRP A 13 3.99 -1.31 4.18
CA TRP A 13 4.17 -2.76 4.20
C TRP A 13 5.58 -3.18 4.59
N MET A 14 6.61 -2.54 3.99
CA MET A 14 8.01 -2.88 4.27
C MET A 14 8.49 -2.48 5.68
N THR A 15 7.92 -1.45 6.29
CA THR A 15 8.43 -0.86 7.53
C THR A 15 7.54 -1.14 8.74
N VAL A 16 6.22 -1.04 8.59
CA VAL A 16 5.24 -1.26 9.65
C VAL A 16 4.63 -2.66 9.57
N GLY A 17 4.54 -3.21 8.35
CA GLY A 17 3.86 -4.49 8.11
C GLY A 17 2.33 -4.37 8.07
N SER A 18 1.81 -3.15 7.95
CA SER A 18 0.37 -2.88 7.88
C SER A 18 0.11 -1.60 7.10
N PHE A 19 -1.03 -1.53 6.43
CA PHE A 19 -1.44 -0.38 5.62
C PHE A 19 -2.17 0.69 6.44
N THR A 20 -1.91 1.96 6.14
CA THR A 20 -2.54 3.13 6.79
C THR A 20 -3.21 4.08 5.77
N PRO A 21 -4.29 3.65 5.08
CA PRO A 21 -4.96 4.45 4.05
C PRO A 21 -5.69 5.67 4.61
N GLU A 22 -5.92 5.72 5.93
CA GLU A 22 -6.68 6.75 6.63
C GLU A 22 -6.08 8.16 6.50
N GLN A 23 -4.78 8.25 6.21
CA GLN A 23 -4.07 9.51 5.97
C GLN A 23 -4.35 10.12 4.59
N TYR A 24 -4.92 9.35 3.66
CA TYR A 24 -5.21 9.76 2.29
C TYR A 24 -6.71 9.98 2.06
N GLN A 25 -7.06 10.83 1.08
CA GLN A 25 -8.44 11.10 0.70
C GLN A 25 -8.61 11.13 -0.83
N GLY A 26 -9.83 10.88 -1.29
CA GLY A 26 -10.16 10.93 -2.73
C GLY A 26 -9.30 9.98 -3.57
N ASP A 27 -8.76 10.50 -4.67
CA ASP A 27 -7.97 9.72 -5.62
C ASP A 27 -6.66 9.18 -5.00
N GLU A 28 -6.05 9.91 -4.05
CA GLU A 28 -4.84 9.47 -3.37
C GLU A 28 -5.10 8.22 -2.53
N ARG A 29 -6.25 8.17 -1.85
CA ARG A 29 -6.65 7.00 -1.07
C ARG A 29 -6.89 5.80 -1.96
N LYS A 30 -7.55 6.01 -3.09
CA LYS A 30 -7.79 4.95 -4.07
C LYS A 30 -6.47 4.37 -4.58
N GLU A 31 -5.52 5.21 -4.97
CA GLU A 31 -4.22 4.73 -5.46
C GLU A 31 -3.42 3.97 -4.39
N TYR A 32 -3.52 4.41 -3.14
CA TYR A 32 -2.90 3.72 -2.01
C TYR A 32 -3.54 2.34 -1.80
N GLU A 33 -4.87 2.29 -1.73
CA GLU A 33 -5.64 1.05 -1.49
C GLU A 33 -5.46 0.04 -2.64
N ASP A 34 -5.40 0.51 -3.90
CA ASP A 34 -5.13 -0.35 -5.06
C ASP A 34 -3.75 -1.02 -4.98
N GLU A 35 -2.71 -0.29 -4.54
CA GLU A 35 -1.37 -0.87 -4.38
C GLU A 35 -1.28 -1.78 -3.14
N ALA A 36 -1.95 -1.42 -2.05
CA ALA A 36 -2.05 -2.28 -0.86
C ALA A 36 -2.66 -3.65 -1.23
N ALA A 37 -3.80 -3.65 -1.92
CA ALA A 37 -4.45 -4.88 -2.37
C ALA A 37 -3.56 -5.72 -3.31
N ARG A 38 -2.79 -5.08 -4.18
CA ARG A 38 -1.82 -5.77 -5.05
C ARG A 38 -0.72 -6.42 -4.22
N ILE A 39 -0.17 -5.74 -3.22
CA ILE A 39 0.86 -6.29 -2.34
C ILE A 39 0.31 -7.50 -1.59
N GLU A 40 -0.86 -7.38 -0.96
CA GLU A 40 -1.51 -8.50 -0.25
C GLU A 40 -1.69 -9.72 -1.15
N GLN A 41 -2.17 -9.54 -2.38
CA GLN A 41 -2.28 -10.63 -3.36
C GLN A 41 -0.92 -11.23 -3.73
N GLN A 42 0.15 -10.44 -3.83
CA GLN A 42 1.48 -10.97 -4.13
C GLN A 42 2.02 -11.83 -3.00
N TRP A 43 1.74 -11.47 -1.75
CA TRP A 43 2.12 -12.26 -0.58
C TRP A 43 1.28 -13.54 -0.44
N ASP A 44 -0.02 -13.46 -0.65
CA ASP A 44 -0.91 -14.63 -0.61
C ASP A 44 -0.57 -15.65 -1.71
N ASN A 45 -0.08 -15.18 -2.86
CA ASN A 45 0.34 -16.02 -3.98
C ASN A 45 1.80 -16.50 -3.91
N GLN A 46 2.55 -16.24 -2.81
CA GLN A 46 3.89 -16.80 -2.68
C GLN A 46 3.83 -18.31 -2.41
N PRO A 47 4.48 -19.16 -3.23
CA PRO A 47 4.59 -20.57 -2.92
C PRO A 47 5.44 -20.73 -1.64
N ASN A 48 4.86 -21.36 -0.61
CA ASN A 48 5.53 -21.70 0.66
C ASN A 48 6.80 -22.54 0.47
#